data_AF-A0A7Y6PC56-F1
#
_entry.id   AF-A0A7Y6PC56-F1
#
_cell.length_a   1.000
_cell.length_b   1.000
_cell.length_c   1.000
_cell.angle_alpha   90.00
_cell.angle_beta   90.00
_cell.angle_gamma   90.00
#
_symmetry.space_group_name_H-M   'P 1'
#
loop_
_entity.id
_entity.type
_entity.pdbx_description
1 polymer ?
#
loop_
_entity_poly.entity_id
_entity_poly.type
_entity_poly.pdbx_seq_one_letter_code
_entity_poly.pdbx_strand_id
1 'polypeptide(L)' 'MKKKIIQWGLMTVLGLWGMVSFMVLAGEEAPEVCMTLGDFFLIKALAITSFSGCILCGKWLSKKGLLPEINIQED' A
#
# COMPACT_ATOMS: atom_id res chain seq x y z
N MET A 1 -11.99 5.24 -22.86
CA MET A 1 -11.69 3.90 -22.29
C MET A 1 -10.26 3.77 -21.75
N LYS A 2 -9.20 4.11 -22.52
CA LYS A 2 -7.79 3.99 -22.06
C LYS A 2 -7.49 4.68 -20.71
N LYS A 3 -8.01 5.89 -20.46
CA LYS A 3 -7.83 6.60 -19.17
C LYS A 3 -8.42 5.87 -17.97
N LYS A 4 -9.60 5.23 -18.12
CA LYS A 4 -10.20 4.42 -17.04
C LYS A 4 -9.37 3.18 -16.72
N ILE A 5 -8.82 2.51 -17.74
CA ILE A 5 -7.92 1.35 -17.53
C ILE A 5 -6.68 1.76 -16.74
N ILE A 6 -6.10 2.92 -17.06
CA ILE A 6 -4.93 3.45 -16.33
C ILE A 6 -5.29 3.79 -14.88
N GLN A 7 -6.43 4.44 -14.65
CA GLN A 7 -6.91 4.76 -13.30
C GLN A 7 -7.13 3.51 -12.45
N TRP A 8 -7.78 2.49 -13.01
CA TRP A 8 -7.97 1.20 -12.35
C TRP A 8 -6.64 0.47 -12.11
N GLY A 9 -5.73 0.49 -13.07
CA GLY A 9 -4.39 -0.05 -12.90
C GLY A 9 -3.63 0.62 -11.75
N LEU A 10 -3.68 1.95 -11.66
CA LEU A 10 -3.06 2.70 -10.56
C LEU A 10 -3.71 2.38 -9.20
N MET A 11 -5.03 2.22 -9.16
CA MET A 11 -5.75 1.82 -7.95
C MET A 11 -5.33 0.41 -7.50
N THR A 12 -5.26 -0.55 -8.42
CA THR A 12 -4.83 -1.93 -8.10
C THR A 12 -3.38 -1.97 -7.63
N VAL A 13 -2.48 -1.21 -8.25
CA VAL A 13 -1.06 -1.14 -7.85
C VAL A 13 -0.92 -0.53 -6.45
N LEU A 14 -1.62 0.58 -6.16
CA LEU A 14 -1.63 1.17 -4.82
C LEU A 14 -2.24 0.23 -3.78
N GLY A 15 -3.32 -0.48 -4.13
CA GLY A 15 -3.95 -1.47 -3.26
C GLY A 15 -3.03 -2.65 -2.95
N LEU A 16 -2.37 -3.22 -3.98
CA LEU A 16 -1.38 -4.29 -3.82
C LEU A 16 -0.19 -3.82 -2.97
N TRP A 17 0.35 -2.63 -3.23
CA TRP A 17 1.44 -2.06 -2.45
C TRP A 17 1.03 -1.91 -0.97
N GLY A 18 -0.13 -1.32 -0.72
CA GLY A 18 -0.66 -1.12 0.62
C GLY A 18 -0.88 -2.44 1.35
N MET A 19 -1.47 -3.44 0.68
CA MET A 19 -1.65 -4.79 1.23
C MET A 19 -0.32 -5.46 1.57
N VAL A 20 0.66 -5.45 0.67
CA VAL A 20 1.98 -6.05 0.94
C VAL A 20 2.65 -5.38 2.13
N SER A 21 2.64 -4.05 2.18
CA SER A 21 3.22 -3.29 3.30
C SER A 21 2.49 -3.58 4.62
N PHE A 22 1.16 -3.73 4.58
CA PHE A 22 0.37 -4.12 5.75
C PHE A 22 0.65 -5.56 6.17
N MET A 23 0.79 -6.49 5.22
CA MET A 23 1.09 -7.89 5.50
C MET A 23 2.47 -8.06 6.13
N VAL A 24 3.46 -7.26 5.73
CA VAL A 24 4.78 -7.22 6.39
C VAL A 24 4.69 -6.61 7.79
N LEU A 25 3.80 -5.64 8.01
CA LEU A 25 3.55 -5.04 9.31
C LEU A 25 2.86 -5.99 10.30
N ALA A 26 1.83 -6.67 9.83
CA ALA A 26 1.00 -7.61 10.58
C ALA A 26 1.64 -9.00 10.69
N GLY A 27 2.50 -9.36 9.74
CA GLY A 27 3.25 -10.60 9.73
C GLY A 27 4.21 -10.67 10.92
N GLU A 28 4.21 -11.83 11.55
CA GLU A 28 5.19 -12.24 12.54
C GLU A 28 6.37 -12.84 11.79
N GLU A 29 7.59 -12.60 12.25
CA GLU A 29 8.78 -13.20 11.63
C GLU A 29 8.74 -14.73 11.82
N ALA A 30 9.12 -15.48 10.78
CA ALA A 30 9.14 -16.93 10.84
C ALA A 30 10.03 -17.39 12.01
N PRO A 31 9.54 -18.29 12.88
CA PRO A 31 10.24 -18.68 14.12
C PRO A 31 11.58 -19.41 13.88
N GLU A 32 11.88 -19.79 12.63
CA GLU A 32 13.12 -20.47 12.24
C GLU A 32 14.28 -19.51 11.94
N VAL A 33 14.01 -18.21 11.82
CA VAL A 33 15.04 -17.19 11.56
C VAL A 33 15.25 -16.41 12.85
N CYS A 34 16.36 -16.65 13.55
CA CYS A 34 16.78 -15.81 14.68
C CYS A 34 17.17 -14.42 14.15
N MET A 35 16.19 -13.56 13.89
CA MET A 35 16.42 -12.15 13.57
C MET A 35 16.77 -11.39 14.84
N THR A 36 17.76 -10.52 14.75
CA THR A 36 18.12 -9.65 15.88
C THR A 36 16.96 -8.68 16.12
N LEU A 37 16.66 -8.35 17.38
CA LEU A 37 15.64 -7.35 17.76
C LEU A 37 15.74 -6.04 16.94
N GLY A 38 16.96 -5.63 16.61
CA GLY A 38 17.22 -4.47 15.76
C GLY A 38 16.66 -4.61 14.34
N ASP A 39 16.86 -5.77 13.70
CA ASP A 39 16.38 -6.03 12.34
C ASP A 39 14.85 -6.10 12.29
N PHE A 40 14.20 -6.68 13.30
CA PHE A 40 12.74 -6.70 13.44
C PHE A 40 12.14 -5.29 13.48
N PHE A 41 12.72 -4.42 14.32
CA PHE A 41 12.30 -3.02 14.40
C PHE A 41 12.58 -2.27 13.10
N LEU A 42 13.69 -2.56 12.43
CA LEU A 42 14.06 -1.92 11.16
C LEU A 42 13.09 -2.31 10.04
N ILE A 43 12.72 -3.58 9.95
CA ILE A 43 11.72 -4.10 8.99
C ILE A 43 10.35 -3.47 9.26
N LYS A 44 9.90 -3.41 10.52
CA LYS A 44 8.63 -2.75 10.86
C LYS A 44 8.65 -1.26 10.57
N ALA A 45 9.73 -0.55 10.91
CA ALA A 45 9.87 0.87 10.61
C ALA A 45 9.87 1.13 9.09
N LEU A 46 10.54 0.28 8.33
CA LEU A 46 10.58 0.36 6.87
C LEU A 46 9.22 0.07 6.25
N ALA A 47 8.47 -0.90 6.78
CA ALA A 47 7.12 -1.20 6.37
C ALA A 47 6.13 -0.05 6.71
N ILE A 48 6.25 0.59 7.88
CA ILE A 48 5.48 1.80 8.24
C ILE A 48 5.79 2.94 7.27
N THR A 49 7.07 3.14 6.95
CA THR A 49 7.51 4.19 6.03
C THR A 49 6.96 3.94 4.63
N SER A 50 7.04 2.70 4.14
CA SER A 50 6.49 2.28 2.85
C SER A 50 4.97 2.44 2.78
N PHE A 51 4.27 2.03 3.84
CA PHE A 51 2.82 2.16 3.95
C PHE A 51 2.37 3.63 3.98
N SER A 52 3.07 4.47 4.75
CA SER A 52 2.84 5.91 4.79
C SER A 52 3.08 6.56 3.43
N GLY A 53 4.13 6.15 2.72
CA GLY A 53 4.41 6.54 1.35
C GLY A 53 3.29 6.15 0.38
N CYS A 54 2.74 4.94 0.52
CA CYS A 54 1.61 4.47 -0.26
C CYS A 54 0.36 5.36 -0.06
N ILE A 55 0.05 5.73 1.18
CA ILE A 55 -1.09 6.61 1.50
C ILE A 55 -0.87 8.01 0.90
N LEU A 56 0.33 8.56 1.03
CA LEU A 56 0.66 9.88 0.48
C LEU A 56 0.58 9.88 -1.05
N CYS A 57 1.12 8.85 -1.71
CA CYS A 57 0.99 8.64 -3.15
C CYS A 57 -0.48 8.52 -3.57
N GLY A 58 -1.29 7.75 -2.84
CA GLY A 58 -2.73 7.63 -3.08
C GLY A 58 -3.45 8.98 -2.98
N LYS A 59 -3.18 9.75 -1.91
CA LYS A 59 -3.74 11.11 -1.74
C LYS A 59 -3.30 12.05 -2.85
N TRP A 60 -2.06 11.96 -3.31
CA TRP A 60 -1.53 12.80 -4.39
C TRP A 60 -2.14 12.43 -5.75
N LEU A 61 -2.25 11.14 -6.06
CA LEU A 61 -2.96 10.66 -7.26
C LEU A 61 -4.44 11.04 -7.23
N SER A 62 -5.08 10.98 -6.06
CA SER A 62 -6.47 11.41 -5.87
C SER A 62 -6.62 12.90 -6.18
N LYS A 63 -5.73 13.76 -5.66
CA LYS A 63 -5.76 15.20 -5.95
C LYS A 63 -5.55 15.52 -7.43
N LYS A 64 -4.82 14.68 -8.16
CA LYS A 64 -4.62 14.83 -9.61
C LYS A 64 -5.77 14.28 -10.46
N GLY A 65 -6.81 13.68 -9.86
CA GLY A 65 -7.89 13.01 -10.61
C GLY A 65 -7.41 11.77 -11.38
N LEU A 66 -6.27 11.20 -10.98
CA LEU A 66 -5.69 9.99 -11.58
C LEU A 66 -6.21 8.70 -10.93
N LEU A 67 -7.07 8.82 -9.92
CA LEU A 67 -7.84 7.71 -9.39
C LEU A 67 -9.24 7.70 -10.01
N PRO A 68 -9.82 6.51 -10.23
CA PRO A 68 -11.17 6.42 -10.75
C PRO A 68 -12.12 7.03 -9.71
N GLU A 69 -13.00 7.92 -10.14
CA GLU A 69 -14.13 8.33 -9.29
C GLU A 69 -14.99 7.08 -9.05
N ILE A 70 -14.86 6.53 -7.85
CA ILE A 70 -15.71 5.46 -7.36
C ILE A 70 -17.03 6.14 -7.03
N ASN A 71 -17.91 6.26 -8.03
CA ASN A 71 -19.30 6.60 -7.79
C ASN A 71 -19.88 5.37 -7.10
N ILE A 72 -19.84 5.37 -5.77
CA ILE A 72 -20.55 4.38 -4.97
C ILE A 72 -22.02 4.72 -5.20
N GLN A 73 -22.60 4.11 -6.23
CA GLN A 73 -24.05 3.98 -6.29
C GLN A 73 -24.42 3.11 -5.10
N GLU A 74 -24.82 3.78 -4.03
CA GLU A 74 -25.52 3.20 -2.90
C GLU A 74 -26.87 2.73 -3.46
N ASP A 75 -26.96 1.43 -3.77
CA ASP A 75 -28.20 0.71 -4.12
C ASP A 75 -28.71 -0.03 -2.87
#